data_AF-A0A6V7HSF3-F1
#
_entry.id   AF-A0A6V7HSF3-F1
#
_cell.length_a   1.000
_cell.length_b   1.000
_cell.length_c   1.000
_cell.angle_alpha   90.00
_cell.angle_beta   90.00
_cell.angle_gamma   90.00
#
_symmetry.space_group_name_H-M   'P 1'
#
loop_
_entity.id
_entity.type
_entity.pdbx_description
1 polymer ?
#
loop_
_entity_poly.entity_id
_entity_poly.type
_entity_poly.pdbx_seq_one_letter_code
_entity_poly.pdbx_strand_id
1 'polypeptide(L)' 'PQGAVIVPTQLQEVTLNVITNDVCETYHKSVNERHVCTFNDWRKEGICQ' A
#
# COMPACT_ATOMS: atom_id res chain seq x y z
N PRO A 1 23.52 -11.95 12.63
CA PRO A 1 22.60 -11.25 13.56
C PRO A 1 21.39 -10.72 12.78
N GLN A 2 20.26 -11.41 12.89
CA GLN A 2 19.01 -11.00 12.27
C GLN A 2 18.49 -9.82 13.08
N GLY A 3 18.49 -8.62 12.50
CA GLY A 3 18.06 -7.41 13.18
C GLY A 3 16.60 -7.54 13.63
N ALA A 4 16.30 -7.12 14.85
CA ALA A 4 14.94 -7.19 15.37
C ALA A 4 14.01 -6.31 14.52
N VAL A 5 12.97 -6.91 13.93
CA VAL A 5 11.88 -6.18 13.29
C VAL A 5 11.05 -5.53 14.40
N ILE A 6 11.07 -4.21 14.49
CA ILE A 6 10.28 -3.47 15.47
C ILE A 6 8.85 -3.36 14.94
N VAL A 7 7.97 -4.24 15.43
CA VAL A 7 6.54 -4.17 15.15
C VAL A 7 5.88 -3.22 16.16
N PRO A 8 5.14 -2.19 15.72
CA PRO A 8 4.43 -1.29 16.62
C PRO A 8 3.44 -2.05 17.51
N THR A 9 3.44 -1.75 18.81
CA THR A 9 2.50 -2.36 19.77
C THR A 9 1.18 -1.62 19.90
N GLN A 10 1.08 -0.43 19.30
CA GLN A 10 -0.10 0.43 19.31
C GLN A 10 -0.75 0.47 17.93
N LEU A 11 -2.05 0.75 17.87
CA LEU A 11 -2.76 0.96 16.62
C LEU A 11 -2.13 2.13 15.85
N GLN A 12 -1.87 1.91 14.56
CA GLN A 12 -1.30 2.91 13.67
C GLN A 12 -2.39 3.47 12.74
N GLU A 13 -2.26 4.74 12.37
CA GLU A 13 -3.15 5.42 11.43
C GLU A 13 -2.34 5.99 10.26
N VAL A 14 -2.91 5.92 9.06
CA VAL A 14 -2.32 6.45 7.82
C VAL A 14 -3.40 7.04 6.93
N THR A 15 -3.09 8.14 6.26
CA THR A 15 -3.96 8.73 5.24
C THR A 15 -3.55 8.24 3.85
N LEU A 16 -4.53 7.77 3.06
CA LEU A 16 -4.31 7.17 1.76
C LEU A 16 -5.12 7.86 0.67
N ASN A 17 -4.55 7.94 -0.53
CA ASN A 17 -5.27 8.40 -1.72
C ASN A 17 -5.80 7.20 -2.48
N VAL A 18 -7.11 7.18 -2.77
CA VAL A 18 -7.71 6.19 -3.65
C VAL A 18 -7.27 6.47 -5.09
N ILE A 19 -6.84 5.43 -5.80
CA ILE A 19 -6.55 5.49 -7.23
C ILE A 19 -7.51 4.59 -7.99
N THR A 20 -7.73 4.93 -9.25
CA THR A 20 -8.60 4.16 -10.13
C THR A 20 -7.96 2.82 -10.50
N ASN A 21 -8.79 1.84 -10.85
CA ASN A 21 -8.32 0.49 -11.18
C ASN A 21 -7.43 0.48 -12.44
N ASP A 22 -7.70 1.34 -13.42
CA ASP A 22 -6.88 1.48 -14.64
C ASP A 22 -5.45 1.93 -14.31
N VAL A 23 -5.30 2.91 -13.42
CA VAL A 23 -3.98 3.36 -12.96
C VAL A 23 -3.28 2.24 -12.19
N CYS A 24 -4.01 1.55 -11.31
CA CYS A 24 -3.48 0.44 -10.53
C CYS A 24 -3.00 -0.74 -11.41
N GLU A 25 -3.73 -1.02 -12.49
CA GLU A 25 -3.41 -2.09 -13.44
C GLU A 25 -2.09 -1.86 -14.20
N THR A 26 -1.65 -0.60 -14.30
CA THR A 26 -0.33 -0.29 -14.86
C THR A 26 0.84 -0.82 -14.01
N TYR A 27 0.61 -1.06 -12.70
CA TYR A 27 1.61 -1.54 -11.75
C TYR A 27 1.40 -2.99 -11.33
N HIS A 28 0.15 -3.44 -11.23
CA HIS A 28 -0.20 -4.77 -10.76
C HIS A 28 -1.11 -5.48 -11.76
N LYS A 29 -0.76 -6.72 -12.12
CA LYS A 29 -1.62 -7.54 -13.00
C LYS A 29 -2.86 -8.01 -12.22
N SER A 30 -3.95 -8.25 -12.96
CA SER A 30 -5.18 -8.85 -12.43
C SER A 30 -5.98 -7.98 -11.45
N VAL A 31 -5.86 -6.66 -11.58
CA VAL A 31 -6.82 -5.73 -10.98
C VAL A 31 -8.17 -5.93 -11.67
N ASN A 32 -9.26 -5.93 -10.90
CA ASN A 32 -10.62 -6.03 -11.42
C ASN A 32 -11.54 -5.12 -10.61
N GLU A 33 -12.78 -4.96 -11.06
CA GLU A 33 -13.80 -4.10 -10.47
C GLU A 33 -14.13 -4.34 -8.98
N ARG A 34 -13.73 -5.50 -8.43
CA ARG A 34 -13.92 -5.82 -7.01
C ARG A 34 -12.76 -5.36 -6.13
N HIS A 35 -11.72 -4.77 -6.73
CA HIS A 35 -10.56 -4.28 -6.02
C HIS A 35 -10.63 -2.76 -5.83
N VAL A 36 -10.19 -2.30 -4.66
CA VAL A 36 -9.92 -0.88 -4.39
C VAL A 36 -8.42 -0.73 -4.24
N CYS A 37 -7.83 0.19 -4.99
CA CYS A 37 -6.41 0.49 -4.91
C CYS A 37 -6.19 1.84 -4.22
N THR A 38 -5.17 1.89 -3.37
CA THR A 38 -4.78 3.10 -2.65
C THR A 38 -3.28 3.27 -2.67
N PHE A 39 -2.79 4.50 -2.58
CA PHE A 39 -1.37 4.80 -2.57
C PHE A 39 -1.05 6.03 -1.69
N ASN A 40 0.10 6.02 -1.02
CA ASN A 40 0.58 7.12 -0.18
C ASN A 40 1.84 7.75 -0.79
N ASP A 41 1.64 8.55 -1.83
CA ASP A 41 2.67 9.37 -2.49
C ASP A 41 3.71 8.62 -3.33
N TRP A 42 4.19 9.25 -4.42
CA TRP A 42 4.91 8.69 -5.59
C TRP A 42 6.18 7.83 -5.33
N ARG A 43 6.59 7.59 -4.07
CA ARG A 43 7.87 6.96 -3.71
C ARG A 43 7.94 5.44 -3.81
N LYS A 44 6.91 4.77 -4.34
CA LYS A 44 6.93 3.33 -4.67
C LYS A 44 7.13 2.39 -3.47
N GLU A 45 6.86 2.83 -2.26
CA GLU A 45 6.88 1.97 -1.07
C GLU A 45 5.44 1.64 -0.66
N GLY A 46 5.18 0.37 -0.35
CA GLY A 46 3.92 -0.04 0.24
C GLY A 46 3.76 0.58 1.64
N ILE A 47 2.52 0.72 2.08
CA ILE A 47 2.20 1.37 3.36
C ILE A 47 2.60 0.50 4.56
N CYS A 48 2.68 -0.82 4.36
CA CYS A 48 3.17 -1.75 5.37
C CYS A 48 4.71 -1.68 5.43
N GLN A 49 5.24 -1.17 6.55
CA GLN A 49 6.66 -1.26 6.89
C GLN A 49 6.98 -2.54 7.66
#